data_AF-W2VWX5-F1
#
_entry.id   AF-W2VWX5-F1
#
_cell.length_a   1.000
_cell.length_b   1.000
_cell.length_c   1.000
_cell.angle_alpha   90.00
_cell.angle_beta   90.00
_cell.angle_gamma   90.00
#
_symmetry.space_group_name_H-M   'P 1'
#
loop_
_entity.id
_entity.type
_entity.pdbx_description
1 polymer ?
#
loop_
_entity_poly.entity_id
_entity_poly.type
_entity_poly.pdbx_seq_one_letter_code
_entity_poly.pdbx_strand_id
1 'polypeptide(L)'
;MEAFINTMKAQPRAFEADRIAVTLEKLASDYHRDFRLYARRQKSGKSPPRTEERWAHFARISEVLAQWIQRAQQTTPPPRMPGNLSKFDRQLRGFAEKYPDRVPSVLLEESPALTKLAQPRSQSKRPIKKEKKTSVAQAIVMADIV
;
A
#
# COMPACT_ATOMS: atom_id res chain seq x y z
N MET A 1 -18.42 -4.56 -8.22
CA MET A 1 -17.65 -5.05 -7.05
C MET A 1 -18.37 -6.22 -6.38
N GLU A 2 -19.66 -6.08 -6.04
CA GLU A 2 -20.53 -7.14 -5.49
C GLU A 2 -20.53 -8.46 -6.29
N ALA A 3 -20.79 -8.41 -7.60
CA ALA A 3 -20.77 -9.63 -8.44
C ALA A 3 -19.45 -10.39 -8.36
N PHE A 4 -18.33 -9.65 -8.25
CA PHE A 4 -17.01 -10.24 -8.11
C PHE A 4 -16.82 -10.91 -6.74
N ILE A 5 -17.26 -10.26 -5.66
CA ILE A 5 -17.20 -10.82 -4.30
C ILE A 5 -18.03 -12.11 -4.21
N ASN A 6 -19.21 -12.15 -4.83
CA ASN A 6 -20.08 -13.33 -4.81
C ASN A 6 -19.52 -14.49 -5.64
N THR A 7 -18.97 -14.22 -6.82
CA THR A 7 -18.27 -15.25 -7.63
C THR A 7 -17.08 -15.84 -6.88
N MET A 8 -16.35 -15.03 -6.11
CA MET A 8 -15.17 -15.45 -5.36
C MET A 8 -15.49 -16.34 -4.15
N LYS A 9 -16.66 -16.18 -3.52
CA LYS A 9 -17.12 -17.09 -2.45
C LYS A 9 -17.45 -18.51 -2.97
N ALA A 10 -17.72 -18.66 -4.26
CA ALA A 10 -18.23 -19.89 -4.86
C ALA A 10 -17.15 -20.86 -5.39
N GLN A 11 -15.87 -20.47 -5.48
CA GLN A 11 -14.82 -21.32 -6.06
C GLN A 11 -13.57 -21.45 -5.17
N PRO A 12 -13.49 -22.46 -4.27
CA PRO A 12 -12.45 -22.55 -3.26
C PRO A 12 -11.11 -23.16 -3.72
N ARG A 13 -11.02 -23.82 -4.88
CA ARG A 13 -9.85 -24.65 -5.21
C ARG A 13 -9.48 -24.60 -6.70
N ALA A 14 -8.46 -23.81 -7.03
CA ALA A 14 -7.45 -24.08 -8.09
C ALA A 14 -6.59 -22.82 -8.29
N PHE A 15 -5.28 -22.92 -7.99
CA PHE A 15 -4.24 -21.88 -8.11
C PHE A 15 -4.48 -20.62 -7.27
N GLU A 16 -4.29 -20.76 -5.96
CA GLU A 16 -4.58 -19.70 -4.99
C GLU A 16 -3.75 -18.44 -5.20
N ALA A 17 -2.43 -18.52 -5.44
CA ALA A 17 -1.58 -17.33 -5.49
C ALA A 17 -1.90 -16.38 -6.66
N ASP A 18 -2.04 -16.90 -7.88
CA ASP A 18 -2.36 -16.07 -9.06
C ASP A 18 -3.79 -15.54 -9.00
N ARG A 19 -4.75 -16.35 -8.53
CA ARG A 19 -6.13 -15.88 -8.31
C ARG A 19 -6.19 -14.84 -7.19
N ILE A 20 -5.45 -15.03 -6.09
CA ILE A 20 -5.30 -14.06 -5.00
C ILE A 20 -4.71 -12.77 -5.56
N ALA A 21 -3.65 -12.84 -6.37
CA ALA A 21 -3.01 -11.68 -6.97
C ALA A 21 -3.99 -10.87 -7.84
N VAL A 22 -4.63 -11.52 -8.81
CA VAL A 22 -5.60 -10.87 -9.72
C VAL A 22 -6.78 -10.28 -8.95
N THR A 23 -7.27 -11.02 -7.95
CA THR A 23 -8.40 -10.58 -7.13
C THR A 23 -8.05 -9.38 -6.27
N LEU A 24 -6.93 -9.48 -5.55
CA LEU A 24 -6.45 -8.41 -4.70
C LEU A 24 -6.13 -7.18 -5.53
N GLU A 25 -5.53 -7.34 -6.72
CA GLU A 25 -5.19 -6.23 -7.61
C GLU A 25 -6.43 -5.46 -8.02
N LYS A 26 -7.45 -6.19 -8.51
CA LYS A 26 -8.71 -5.58 -8.94
C LYS A 26 -9.41 -4.89 -7.78
N LEU A 27 -9.55 -5.59 -6.65
CA LEU A 27 -10.26 -5.06 -5.48
C LEU A 27 -9.55 -3.83 -4.90
N ALA A 28 -8.23 -3.89 -4.76
CA ALA A 28 -7.43 -2.77 -4.27
C ALA A 28 -7.50 -1.58 -5.23
N SER A 29 -7.41 -1.81 -6.54
CA SER A 29 -7.45 -0.75 -7.54
C SER A 29 -8.80 -0.06 -7.61
N ASP A 30 -9.89 -0.83 -7.58
CA ASP A 30 -11.25 -0.27 -7.59
C ASP A 30 -11.54 0.51 -6.31
N TYR A 31 -11.17 -0.05 -5.15
CA TYR A 31 -11.33 0.63 -3.85
C TYR A 31 -10.50 1.91 -3.79
N HIS A 32 -9.24 1.85 -4.25
CA HIS A 32 -8.34 3.00 -4.33
C HIS A 32 -8.90 4.12 -5.20
N ARG A 33 -9.44 3.74 -6.36
CA ARG A 33 -10.10 4.67 -7.27
C ARG A 33 -11.33 5.29 -6.64
N ASP A 34 -12.18 4.49 -5.99
CA ASP A 34 -13.43 4.94 -5.38
C ASP A 34 -13.20 6.03 -4.32
N PHE A 35 -12.36 5.79 -3.30
CA PHE A 35 -12.16 6.79 -2.24
C PHE A 35 -11.44 8.05 -2.77
N ARG A 36 -10.52 7.91 -3.73
CA ARG A 36 -9.84 9.06 -4.35
C ARG A 36 -10.80 9.91 -5.19
N LEU A 37 -11.66 9.27 -5.97
CA LEU A 37 -12.67 9.98 -6.75
C LEU A 37 -13.67 10.67 -5.84
N TYR A 38 -14.13 10.00 -4.78
CA TYR A 38 -14.99 10.61 -3.79
C TYR A 38 -14.34 11.85 -3.16
N ALA A 39 -13.12 11.73 -2.63
CA ALA A 39 -12.41 12.86 -2.02
C ALA A 39 -12.22 14.05 -2.98
N ARG A 40 -11.92 13.78 -4.27
CA ARG A 40 -11.81 14.81 -5.31
C ARG A 40 -13.14 15.50 -5.62
N ARG A 41 -14.23 14.73 -5.73
CA ARG A 41 -15.57 15.26 -5.99
C ARG A 41 -16.08 16.08 -4.81
N GLN A 42 -15.85 15.63 -3.58
CA GLN A 42 -16.15 16.39 -2.37
C GLN A 42 -15.37 17.70 -2.30
N LYS A 43 -14.07 17.69 -2.64
CA LYS A 43 -13.27 18.93 -2.67
C LYS A 43 -13.77 19.96 -3.70
N SER A 44 -14.38 19.49 -4.79
CA SER A 44 -14.88 20.37 -5.86
C SER A 44 -16.36 20.73 -5.71
N GLY A 45 -17.05 20.25 -4.67
CA GLY A 45 -18.50 20.47 -4.48
C GLY A 45 -19.37 19.81 -5.56
N LYS A 46 -18.81 18.95 -6.42
CA LYS A 46 -19.50 18.39 -7.60
C LYS A 46 -20.37 17.16 -7.30
N SER A 47 -20.45 16.73 -6.05
CA SER A 47 -21.25 15.54 -5.69
C SER A 47 -21.74 15.64 -4.26
N PRO A 48 -22.98 15.15 -4.00
CA PRO A 48 -23.48 15.04 -2.64
C PRO A 48 -22.59 14.09 -1.82
N PRO A 49 -22.50 14.30 -0.48
CA PRO A 49 -21.89 13.33 0.42
C PRO A 49 -22.50 11.93 0.27
N ARG A 50 -21.74 10.90 0.63
CA ARG A 50 -22.29 9.54 0.71
C ARG A 50 -23.37 9.47 1.80
N THR A 51 -24.42 8.70 1.51
CA THR A 51 -25.38 8.25 2.51
C THR A 51 -24.72 7.26 3.47
N GLU A 52 -25.33 7.05 4.64
CA GLU A 52 -24.85 6.06 5.62
C GLU A 52 -24.80 4.64 5.04
N GLU A 53 -25.80 4.24 4.25
CA GLU A 53 -25.80 2.95 3.55
C GLU A 53 -24.59 2.78 2.63
N ARG A 54 -24.20 3.84 1.92
CA ARG A 54 -23.00 3.82 1.06
C ARG A 54 -21.71 3.78 1.87
N TRP A 55 -21.69 4.39 3.05
CA TRP A 55 -20.56 4.27 3.97
C TRP A 55 -20.45 2.87 4.55
N ALA A 56 -21.55 2.27 4.99
CA ALA A 56 -21.59 0.90 5.48
C ALA A 56 -21.14 -0.08 4.40
N HIS A 57 -21.59 0.11 3.15
CA HIS A 57 -21.15 -0.69 2.01
C HIS A 57 -19.64 -0.53 1.75
N PHE A 58 -19.14 0.70 1.78
CA PHE A 58 -17.70 0.98 1.64
C PHE A 58 -16.88 0.28 2.73
N ALA A 59 -17.30 0.37 3.99
CA ALA A 59 -16.65 -0.29 5.13
C ALA A 59 -16.63 -1.83 4.98
N ARG A 60 -17.75 -2.42 4.54
CA ARG A 60 -17.81 -3.87 4.26
C ARG A 60 -16.80 -4.31 3.21
N ILE A 61 -16.63 -3.51 2.15
CA ILE A 61 -15.60 -3.77 1.13
C ILE A 61 -14.21 -3.66 1.75
N SER A 62 -13.97 -2.68 2.64
CA SER A 62 -12.69 -2.51 3.32
C SER A 62 -12.29 -3.75 4.11
N GLU A 63 -13.22 -4.37 4.83
CA GLU A 63 -12.98 -5.60 5.58
C GLU A 63 -12.61 -6.76 4.65
N VAL A 64 -13.36 -6.94 3.55
CA VAL A 64 -13.05 -7.97 2.56
C VAL A 64 -11.66 -7.75 1.98
N LEU A 65 -11.32 -6.50 1.65
CA LEU A 65 -10.00 -6.14 1.13
C LEU A 65 -8.89 -6.49 2.15
N ALA A 66 -9.08 -6.18 3.43
CA ALA A 66 -8.11 -6.52 4.47
C ALA A 66 -7.85 -8.04 4.54
N GLN A 67 -8.91 -8.85 4.48
CA GLN A 67 -8.76 -10.31 4.46
C GLN A 67 -8.00 -10.81 3.22
N TRP A 68 -8.19 -10.19 2.05
CA TRP A 68 -7.42 -10.54 0.85
C TRP A 68 -5.96 -10.14 0.95
N ILE A 69 -5.65 -9.01 1.59
CA ILE A 69 -4.27 -8.61 1.89
C ILE A 69 -3.60 -9.65 2.80
N GLN A 70 -4.28 -10.05 3.88
CA GLN A 70 -3.78 -11.08 4.80
C GLN A 70 -3.54 -12.41 4.09
N ARG A 71 -4.49 -12.87 3.25
CA ARG A 71 -4.32 -14.08 2.43
C ARG A 71 -3.11 -13.97 1.50
N ALA A 72 -2.94 -12.84 0.83
CA ALA A 72 -1.79 -12.60 -0.05
C ALA A 72 -0.44 -12.64 0.69
N GLN A 73 -0.39 -12.22 1.96
CA GLN A 73 0.82 -12.34 2.76
C GLN A 73 1.15 -13.80 3.12
N GLN A 74 0.15 -14.66 3.19
CA GLN A 74 0.30 -16.08 3.53
C GLN A 74 0.71 -16.94 2.32
N THR A 75 0.60 -16.44 1.08
CA THR A 75 1.02 -17.22 -0.09
C THR A 75 2.54 -17.28 -0.18
N THR A 76 3.06 -18.42 -0.63
CA THR A 76 4.49 -18.62 -0.88
C THR A 76 4.71 -19.03 -2.34
N PRO A 77 5.30 -18.19 -3.20
CA PRO A 77 5.76 -16.82 -2.91
C PRO A 77 4.60 -15.81 -2.75
N PRO A 78 4.82 -14.69 -2.05
CA PRO A 78 3.86 -13.58 -2.02
C PRO A 78 3.58 -13.02 -3.42
N PRO A 79 2.35 -12.61 -3.74
CA PRO A 79 2.01 -12.11 -5.06
C PRO A 79 2.63 -10.72 -5.27
N ARG A 80 3.00 -10.43 -6.51
CA ARG A 80 3.46 -9.09 -6.88
C ARG A 80 2.27 -8.22 -7.24
N MET A 81 2.19 -7.06 -6.61
CA MET A 81 1.12 -6.10 -6.86
C MET A 81 1.62 -4.96 -7.77
N PRO A 82 0.74 -4.32 -8.55
CA PRO A 82 1.15 -3.23 -9.42
C PRO A 82 1.62 -2.00 -8.64
N GLY A 83 2.63 -1.31 -9.18
CA GLY A 83 3.29 -0.19 -8.51
C GLY A 83 2.41 1.05 -8.26
N ASN A 84 1.25 1.16 -8.92
CA ASN A 84 0.25 2.20 -8.63
C ASN A 84 -0.31 2.10 -7.21
N LEU A 85 -0.29 0.91 -6.60
CA LEU A 85 -0.71 0.66 -5.21
C LEU A 85 0.38 0.99 -4.18
N SER A 86 1.59 1.38 -4.60
CA SER A 86 2.67 1.79 -3.68
C SER A 86 2.29 2.97 -2.78
N LYS A 87 1.35 3.82 -3.22
CA LYS A 87 0.86 4.98 -2.44
C LYS A 87 -0.45 4.71 -1.70
N PHE A 88 -0.95 3.47 -1.74
CA PHE A 88 -2.25 3.10 -1.20
C PHE A 88 -2.38 3.45 0.28
N ASP A 89 -1.48 2.94 1.13
CA ASP A 89 -1.51 3.16 2.58
C ASP A 89 -1.55 4.65 2.96
N ARG A 90 -0.59 5.44 2.45
CA ARG A 90 -0.53 6.88 2.71
C ARG A 90 -1.82 7.60 2.32
N GLN A 91 -2.40 7.23 1.16
CA GLN A 91 -3.63 7.87 0.67
C GLN A 91 -4.87 7.42 1.43
N LEU A 92 -4.89 6.17 1.90
CA LEU A 92 -5.96 5.65 2.73
C LEU A 92 -5.95 6.31 4.12
N ARG A 93 -4.78 6.49 4.74
CA ARG A 93 -4.64 7.18 6.03
C ARG A 93 -5.11 8.63 5.95
N GLY A 94 -4.65 9.39 4.95
CA GLY A 94 -5.13 10.76 4.74
C GLY A 94 -6.63 10.85 4.40
N PHE A 95 -7.21 9.78 3.84
CA PHE A 95 -8.66 9.68 3.66
C PHE A 95 -9.37 9.43 4.98
N ALA A 96 -8.89 8.50 5.81
CA ALA A 96 -9.45 8.17 7.12
C ALA A 96 -9.38 9.36 8.10
N GLU A 97 -8.29 10.15 8.07
CA GLU A 97 -8.18 11.39 8.84
C GLU A 97 -9.27 12.41 8.48
N LYS A 98 -9.64 12.48 7.20
CA LYS A 98 -10.67 13.42 6.72
C LYS A 98 -12.09 12.90 6.96
N TYR A 99 -12.28 11.59 6.99
CA TYR A 99 -13.56 10.93 7.16
C TYR A 99 -13.45 9.92 8.30
N PRO A 100 -13.48 10.40 9.57
CA PRO A 100 -13.33 9.55 10.73
C PRO A 100 -14.45 8.49 10.77
N ASP A 101 -14.12 7.32 11.30
CA ASP A 101 -15.02 6.16 11.43
C ASP A 101 -15.57 5.59 10.11
N ARG A 102 -15.08 6.05 8.96
CA ARG A 102 -15.52 5.56 7.63
C ARG A 102 -14.63 4.49 7.02
N VAL A 103 -13.41 4.34 7.54
CA VAL A 103 -12.48 3.28 7.15
C VAL A 103 -12.28 2.38 8.37
N PRO A 104 -12.63 1.08 8.30
CA PRO A 104 -12.35 0.14 9.37
C PRO A 104 -10.86 0.07 9.72
N SER A 105 -10.55 0.00 11.01
CA SER A 105 -9.17 -0.08 11.53
C SER A 105 -8.40 -1.26 10.96
N VAL A 106 -9.07 -2.40 10.78
CA VAL A 106 -8.48 -3.62 10.20
C VAL A 106 -7.84 -3.34 8.83
N LEU A 107 -8.48 -2.53 7.98
CA LEU A 107 -7.86 -2.19 6.69
C LEU A 107 -6.67 -1.24 6.85
N LEU A 108 -6.70 -0.33 7.83
CA LEU A 108 -5.58 0.59 8.12
C LEU A 108 -4.35 -0.14 8.67
N GLU A 109 -4.56 -1.24 9.39
CA GLU A 109 -3.52 -2.12 9.90
C GLU A 109 -2.89 -2.94 8.76
N GLU A 110 -3.69 -3.40 7.81
CA GLU A 110 -3.24 -4.23 6.69
C GLU A 110 -2.72 -3.42 5.48
N SER A 111 -3.12 -2.16 5.32
CA SER A 111 -2.73 -1.34 4.16
C SER A 111 -1.21 -1.21 3.92
N PRO A 112 -0.32 -1.19 4.94
CA PRO A 112 1.13 -1.20 4.71
C PRO A 112 1.61 -2.46 3.99
N ALA A 113 0.98 -3.61 4.22
CA ALA A 113 1.35 -4.86 3.57
C ALA A 113 1.09 -4.82 2.06
N LEU A 114 -0.06 -4.28 1.66
CA LEU A 114 -0.38 -4.06 0.25
C LEU A 114 0.66 -3.15 -0.42
N THR A 115 1.06 -2.07 0.24
CA THR A 115 2.12 -1.19 -0.24
C THR A 115 3.45 -1.92 -0.40
N LYS A 116 3.83 -2.81 0.53
CA LYS A 116 5.06 -3.62 0.43
C LYS A 116 5.01 -4.59 -0.76
N LEU A 117 3.87 -5.25 -0.98
CA LEU A 117 3.67 -6.15 -2.13
C LEU A 117 3.75 -5.41 -3.49
N ALA A 118 3.45 -4.10 -3.48
CA ALA A 118 3.47 -3.22 -4.65
C ALA A 118 4.81 -2.49 -4.86
N GLN A 119 5.75 -2.57 -3.92
CA GLN A 119 7.05 -1.91 -4.08
C GLN A 119 7.90 -2.66 -5.11
N PRO A 120 8.48 -1.96 -6.10
CA PRO A 120 9.49 -2.57 -6.94
C PRO A 120 10.65 -2.99 -6.02
N ARG A 121 11.15 -4.21 -6.21
CA ARG A 121 12.40 -4.67 -5.61
C ARG A 121 13.52 -3.79 -6.14
N SER A 122 13.67 -2.61 -5.56
CA SER A 122 14.91 -1.87 -5.62
C SER A 122 15.92 -2.84 -5.04
N GLN A 123 16.88 -3.31 -5.86
CA GLN A 123 18.04 -4.01 -5.36
C GLN A 123 18.50 -3.27 -4.11
N SER A 124 18.56 -4.00 -2.99
CA SER A 124 19.15 -3.54 -1.74
C SER A 124 20.33 -2.66 -2.07
N LYS A 125 20.18 -1.33 -2.00
CA LYS A 125 21.31 -0.43 -2.02
C LYS A 125 22.04 -0.75 -0.74
N ARG A 126 22.98 -1.69 -0.82
CA ARG A 126 24.02 -1.86 0.20
C ARG A 126 24.51 -0.44 0.48
N PRO A 127 24.55 0.01 1.74
CA PRO A 127 25.12 1.31 2.02
C PRO A 127 26.57 1.26 1.52
N ILE A 128 26.86 2.00 0.46
CA ILE A 128 28.24 2.31 0.09
C ILE A 128 28.73 3.15 1.27
N LYS A 129 29.49 2.52 2.17
CA LYS A 129 30.29 3.20 3.18
C LYS A 129 31.10 4.25 2.42
N LYS A 130 30.72 5.52 2.54
CA LYS A 130 31.60 6.62 2.18
C LYS A 130 32.70 6.62 3.23
N GLU A 131 33.80 5.92 2.96
CA GLU A 131 35.05 6.18 3.66
C GLU A 131 35.39 7.64 3.45
N LYS A 132 35.39 8.40 4.54
CA LYS A 132 35.98 9.73 4.58
C LYS A 132 37.47 9.53 4.28
N LYS A 133 37.90 9.89 3.07
CA LYS A 133 39.32 10.13 2.81
C LYS A 133 39.71 11.37 3.61
N THR A 134 40.31 11.15 4.77
CA THR A 134 40.99 12.19 5.52
C THR A 134 42.13 12.70 4.65
N SER A 135 42.01 13.95 4.21
CA SER A 135 43.07 14.69 3.53
C SER A 135 44.24 14.85 4.49
N VAL A 136 45.33 14.09 4.29
CA VAL A 136 46.60 14.35 4.96
C VAL A 136 47.24 15.54 4.24
N ALA A 137 46.98 16.73 4.75
CA ALA A 137 47.76 17.91 4.47
C ALA A 137 48.23 18.48 5.82
N GLN A 138 49.53 18.75 5.89
CA GLN A 138 50.24 19.52 6.90
C GLN A 138 50.59 18.80 8.22
N ALA A 139 51.78 18.21 8.24
CA ALA A 139 52.72 18.30 9.35
C ALA A 139 54.15 18.02 8.85
N ILE A 140 54.71 18.96 8.07
CA ILE A 140 56.16 19.17 8.01
C ILE A 140 56.40 20.33 8.96
N VAL A 141 57.17 20.15 10.03
CA VAL A 141 58.35 20.95 10.45
C VAL A 141 58.89 20.32 11.75
N MET A 142 60.21 20.26 11.88
CA MET A 142 61.03 19.95 13.06
C MET A 142 61.59 18.52 13.18
N ALA A 143 62.50 18.17 12.27
CA ALA A 143 63.67 17.34 12.59
C ALA A 143 64.76 17.59 11.54
N ASP A 144 65.69 18.50 11.82
CA ASP A 144 67.13 18.36 11.52
C ASP A 144 67.87 19.66 11.83
N ILE A 145 68.46 19.72 13.02
CA ILE A 145 69.67 20.49 13.32
C ILE A 145 70.61 19.50 14.00
N VAL A 146 71.58 18.98 13.25
CA VAL A 146 72.96 18.69 13.68
C VAL A 146 73.85 18.98 12.47
#